data_AF-A0A433CZD5-F1
#
_entry.id   AF-A0A433CZD5-F1
#
_cell.length_a   1.000
_cell.length_b   1.000
_cell.length_c   1.000
_cell.angle_alpha   90.00
_cell.angle_beta   90.00
_cell.angle_gamma   90.00
#
_symmetry.space_group_name_H-M   'P 1'
#
loop_
_entity.id
_entity.type
_entity.pdbx_description
1 polymer ?
#
loop_
_entity_poly.entity_id
_entity_poly.type
_entity_poly.pdbx_seq_one_letter_code
_entity_poly.pdbx_strand_id
1 'polypeptide(L)'
;MCVSSDFCESNLQLLFTILEKSTDATIRSNIVIALGDMAVCFTTLIDENIAYLYNRLSDPDPLVKKNTLMVLTHLVLNGMIKVKGQIGEMAKCLEDEERRISDLAKLFFTELASKDNAIYNNLPDIISNLSGSESKVDEETFKKIMKFLFEFIDKDKQAENVVEKLCQRFRNAEGERAWRDISLCLSLLPYKSEKSFKKLLEGMRDYQDKLHEETVYKYFTEIVNKGRGQKLQKPEMKAAIDEFEGQLEKLRVRGTESQEVEQKAVIATKKVASKRGRLLNHYEVLSKIKRASVPTQDN
;
A
#
# COMPACT_ATOMS: atom_id res chain seq x y z
N MET A 1 -3.71 7.46 -38.38
CA MET A 1 -2.57 7.01 -37.54
C MET A 1 -2.45 5.50 -37.50
N CYS A 2 -3.53 4.71 -37.41
CA CYS A 2 -3.47 3.22 -37.41
C CYS A 2 -2.98 2.54 -38.71
N VAL A 3 -2.72 3.27 -39.79
CA VAL A 3 -2.32 2.72 -41.10
C VAL A 3 -0.82 2.84 -41.36
N SER A 4 -0.17 3.88 -40.85
CA SER A 4 1.25 4.17 -41.08
C SER A 4 1.94 4.43 -39.74
N SER A 5 2.95 3.61 -39.44
CA SER A 5 3.75 3.72 -38.21
C SER A 5 4.46 5.07 -38.15
N ASP A 6 5.13 5.47 -39.23
CA ASP A 6 5.89 6.73 -39.30
C ASP A 6 4.99 7.95 -39.08
N PHE A 7 3.78 7.94 -39.67
CA PHE A 7 2.81 9.01 -39.44
C PHE A 7 2.28 8.98 -38.01
N CYS A 8 2.08 7.80 -37.43
CA CYS A 8 1.67 7.65 -36.03
C CYS A 8 2.71 8.27 -35.11
N GLU A 9 3.97 7.83 -35.21
CA GLU A 9 5.10 8.29 -34.40
C GLU A 9 5.29 9.81 -34.49
N SER A 10 5.27 10.36 -35.71
CA SER A 10 5.46 11.79 -35.95
C SER A 10 4.38 12.68 -35.33
N ASN A 11 3.17 12.16 -35.11
CA ASN A 11 2.02 12.93 -34.63
C ASN A 11 1.55 12.55 -33.21
N LEU A 12 2.13 11.49 -32.62
CA LEU A 12 1.68 10.93 -31.34
C LEU A 12 1.80 11.96 -30.20
N GLN A 13 2.88 12.73 -30.19
CA GLN A 13 3.09 13.77 -29.16
C GLN A 13 2.03 14.88 -29.19
N LEU A 14 1.57 15.26 -30.38
CA LEU A 14 0.48 16.22 -30.52
C LEU A 14 -0.81 15.66 -29.92
N LEU A 15 -1.09 14.38 -30.19
CA LEU A 15 -2.28 13.71 -29.67
C LEU A 15 -2.27 13.63 -28.13
N PHE A 16 -1.13 13.30 -27.52
CA PHE A 16 -0.98 13.35 -26.07
C PHE A 16 -1.15 14.75 -25.50
N THR A 17 -0.62 15.77 -26.18
CA THR A 17 -0.82 17.16 -25.77
C THR A 17 -2.30 17.55 -25.78
N ILE A 18 -3.07 17.10 -26.78
CA ILE A 18 -4.51 17.33 -26.83
C ILE A 18 -5.22 16.54 -25.71
N LEU A 19 -4.82 15.29 -25.46
CA LEU A 19 -5.37 14.47 -24.38
C LEU A 19 -5.21 15.14 -23.01
N GLU A 20 -4.05 15.73 -22.74
CA GLU A 20 -3.77 16.36 -21.45
C GLU A 20 -4.44 17.74 -21.30
N LYS A 21 -4.49 18.53 -22.37
CA LYS A 21 -4.90 19.94 -22.30
C LYS A 21 -6.36 20.19 -22.68
N SER A 22 -7.02 19.25 -23.36
CA SER A 22 -8.41 19.44 -23.77
C SER A 22 -9.36 19.48 -22.57
N THR A 23 -10.19 20.52 -22.48
CA THR A 23 -11.26 20.62 -21.48
C THR A 23 -12.47 19.75 -21.82
N ASP A 24 -12.65 19.38 -23.10
CA ASP A 24 -13.77 18.56 -23.56
C ASP A 24 -13.52 17.06 -23.31
N ALA A 25 -14.35 16.47 -22.45
CA ALA A 25 -14.32 15.06 -22.12
C ALA A 25 -14.57 14.15 -23.33
N THR A 26 -15.39 14.56 -24.29
CA THR A 26 -15.65 13.80 -25.53
C THR A 26 -14.37 13.66 -26.34
N ILE A 27 -13.60 14.74 -26.47
CA ILE A 27 -12.32 14.72 -27.18
C ILE A 27 -11.34 13.80 -26.47
N ARG A 28 -11.16 13.96 -25.14
CA ARG A 28 -10.26 13.10 -24.36
C ARG A 28 -10.64 11.62 -24.46
N SER A 29 -11.93 11.32 -24.33
CA SER A 29 -12.49 9.98 -24.47
C SER A 29 -12.21 9.37 -25.85
N ASN A 30 -12.44 10.11 -26.94
CA ASN A 30 -12.18 9.62 -28.28
C ASN A 30 -10.69 9.38 -28.54
N ILE A 31 -9.83 10.22 -27.98
CA ILE A 31 -8.38 10.03 -28.07
C ILE A 31 -7.96 8.74 -27.34
N VAL A 32 -8.51 8.46 -26.16
CA VAL A 32 -8.23 7.21 -25.43
C VAL A 32 -8.61 5.98 -26.26
N ILE A 33 -9.77 5.99 -26.91
CA ILE A 33 -10.18 4.89 -27.80
C ILE A 33 -9.21 4.76 -28.99
N ALA A 34 -8.88 5.88 -29.64
CA ALA A 34 -7.94 5.88 -30.76
C ALA A 34 -6.55 5.36 -30.35
N LEU A 35 -6.06 5.71 -29.15
CA LEU A 35 -4.82 5.18 -28.57
C LEU A 35 -4.90 3.66 -28.35
N GLY A 36 -6.06 3.15 -27.95
CA GLY A 36 -6.32 1.71 -27.90
C GLY A 36 -6.14 1.02 -29.25
N ASP A 37 -6.78 1.54 -30.29
CA ASP A 37 -6.66 0.99 -31.64
C ASP A 37 -5.22 1.07 -32.17
N MET A 38 -4.53 2.18 -31.90
CA MET A 38 -3.12 2.35 -32.26
C MET A 38 -2.20 1.38 -31.51
N ALA A 39 -2.50 1.03 -30.25
CA ALA A 39 -1.73 0.05 -29.48
C ALA A 39 -1.85 -1.36 -30.07
N VAL A 40 -2.97 -1.66 -30.72
CA VAL A 40 -3.16 -2.93 -31.45
C VAL A 40 -2.32 -2.96 -32.73
N CYS A 41 -2.22 -1.84 -33.45
CA CYS A 41 -1.44 -1.75 -34.69
C CYS A 41 0.07 -1.61 -34.44
N PHE A 42 0.48 -0.81 -33.47
CA PHE A 42 1.87 -0.39 -33.21
C PHE A 42 2.19 -0.44 -31.71
N THR A 43 2.20 -1.64 -31.15
CA THR A 43 2.35 -1.89 -29.71
C THR A 43 3.54 -1.18 -29.08
N THR A 44 4.72 -1.24 -29.70
CA THR A 44 5.96 -0.66 -29.12
C THR A 44 5.85 0.86 -28.91
N LEU A 45 5.25 1.59 -29.86
CA LEU A 45 5.09 3.04 -29.76
C LEU A 45 4.21 3.44 -28.57
N ILE A 46 3.16 2.66 -28.30
CA ILE A 46 2.25 2.94 -27.19
C ILE A 46 2.79 2.42 -25.87
N ASP A 47 3.53 1.29 -25.83
CA ASP A 47 4.12 0.75 -24.58
C ASP A 47 5.10 1.76 -23.94
N GLU A 48 5.87 2.49 -24.76
CA GLU A 48 6.79 3.55 -24.29
C GLU A 48 6.06 4.76 -23.67
N ASN A 49 4.80 4.97 -24.04
CA ASN A 49 3.99 6.13 -23.67
C ASN A 49 2.74 5.74 -22.87
N ILE A 50 2.70 4.52 -22.33
CA ILE A 50 1.48 3.94 -21.75
C ILE A 50 0.98 4.70 -20.52
N ALA A 51 1.87 5.41 -19.83
CA ALA A 51 1.54 6.23 -18.68
C ALA A 51 0.47 7.30 -19.00
N TYR A 52 0.44 7.85 -20.22
CA TYR A 52 -0.60 8.80 -20.61
C TYR A 52 -2.00 8.19 -20.58
N LEU A 53 -2.15 6.89 -20.91
CA LEU A 53 -3.43 6.19 -20.78
C LEU A 53 -3.76 5.92 -19.32
N TYR A 54 -2.84 5.37 -18.53
CA TYR A 54 -3.10 5.10 -17.11
C TYR A 54 -3.49 6.35 -16.32
N ASN A 55 -2.88 7.51 -16.63
CA ASN A 55 -3.23 8.79 -16.02
C ASN A 55 -4.70 9.20 -16.25
N ARG A 56 -5.36 8.67 -17.29
CA ARG A 56 -6.79 8.93 -17.56
C ARG A 56 -7.75 8.11 -16.69
N LEU A 57 -7.25 7.14 -15.91
CA LEU A 57 -8.07 6.47 -14.87
C LEU A 57 -8.45 7.42 -13.74
N SER A 58 -7.71 8.52 -13.57
CA SER A 58 -8.00 9.60 -12.62
C SER A 58 -8.64 10.83 -13.27
N ASP A 59 -9.17 10.73 -14.49
CA ASP A 59 -9.84 11.85 -15.17
C ASP A 59 -11.07 12.32 -14.37
N PRO A 60 -11.33 13.64 -14.27
CA PRO A 60 -12.51 14.13 -13.56
C PRO A 60 -13.83 13.68 -14.21
N ASP A 61 -13.83 13.38 -15.51
CA ASP A 61 -15.03 12.94 -16.21
C ASP A 61 -15.18 11.40 -16.19
N PRO A 62 -16.31 10.87 -15.68
CA PRO A 62 -16.55 9.42 -15.61
C PRO A 62 -16.55 8.71 -16.98
N LEU A 63 -16.94 9.39 -18.07
CA LEU A 63 -16.91 8.83 -19.41
C LEU A 63 -15.48 8.50 -19.83
N VAL A 64 -14.55 9.42 -19.56
CA VAL A 64 -13.13 9.24 -19.88
C VAL A 64 -12.53 8.13 -19.04
N LYS A 65 -12.80 8.10 -17.72
CA LYS A 65 -12.35 7.01 -16.83
C LYS A 65 -12.83 5.64 -17.30
N LYS A 66 -14.13 5.52 -17.58
CA LYS A 66 -14.76 4.27 -18.05
C LYS A 66 -14.13 3.79 -19.36
N ASN A 67 -13.98 4.68 -20.34
CA ASN A 67 -13.41 4.30 -21.64
C ASN A 67 -11.93 3.95 -21.53
N THR A 68 -11.19 4.63 -20.65
CA THR A 68 -9.79 4.30 -20.33
C THR A 68 -9.68 2.91 -19.73
N LEU A 69 -10.47 2.61 -18.70
CA LEU A 69 -10.47 1.31 -18.06
C LEU A 69 -10.85 0.19 -19.04
N MET A 70 -11.82 0.44 -19.93
CA MET A 70 -12.24 -0.50 -20.97
C MET A 70 -11.11 -0.78 -21.96
N VAL A 71 -10.45 0.26 -22.47
CA VAL A 71 -9.32 0.13 -23.40
C VAL A 71 -8.16 -0.63 -22.73
N LEU A 72 -7.76 -0.24 -21.52
CA LEU A 72 -6.69 -0.92 -20.78
C LEU A 72 -7.03 -2.38 -20.50
N THR A 73 -8.28 -2.67 -20.14
CA THR A 73 -8.77 -4.05 -19.95
C THR A 73 -8.56 -4.87 -21.22
N HIS A 74 -8.97 -4.37 -22.39
CA HIS A 74 -8.77 -5.07 -23.65
C HIS A 74 -7.30 -5.26 -24.01
N LEU A 75 -6.46 -4.24 -23.82
CA LEU A 75 -5.05 -4.30 -24.20
C LEU A 75 -4.25 -5.27 -23.31
N VAL A 76 -4.49 -5.23 -21.99
CA VAL A 76 -3.82 -6.11 -21.03
C VAL A 76 -4.30 -7.54 -21.18
N LEU A 77 -5.61 -7.78 -21.25
CA LEU A 77 -6.14 -9.13 -21.37
C LEU A 77 -5.75 -9.78 -22.70
N ASN A 78 -5.62 -9.04 -23.80
CA ASN A 78 -5.15 -9.60 -25.06
C ASN A 78 -3.63 -9.70 -25.19
N GLY A 79 -2.86 -9.34 -24.16
CA GLY A 79 -1.40 -9.42 -24.17
C GLY A 79 -0.72 -8.40 -25.08
N MET A 80 -1.45 -7.38 -25.53
CA MET A 80 -0.89 -6.27 -26.31
C MET A 80 -0.01 -5.39 -25.42
N ILE A 81 -0.42 -5.19 -24.17
CA ILE A 81 0.35 -4.37 -23.22
C ILE A 81 0.68 -5.18 -21.98
N LYS A 82 1.93 -5.03 -21.52
CA LYS A 82 2.37 -5.66 -20.27
C LYS A 82 1.97 -4.80 -19.09
N VAL A 83 1.48 -5.46 -18.06
CA VAL A 83 1.25 -4.84 -16.77
C VAL A 83 2.61 -4.54 -16.12
N LYS A 84 3.02 -3.26 -16.09
CA LYS A 84 4.28 -2.84 -15.44
C LYS A 84 4.00 -1.61 -14.57
N GLY A 85 4.07 -1.75 -13.25
CA GLY A 85 4.11 -0.60 -12.32
C GLY A 85 2.81 0.20 -12.14
N GLN A 86 1.77 -0.07 -12.94
CA GLN A 86 0.59 0.79 -13.05
C GLN A 86 -0.74 0.06 -12.83
N ILE A 87 -0.71 -1.24 -12.51
CA ILE A 87 -1.94 -1.98 -12.18
C ILE A 87 -2.61 -1.50 -10.89
N GLY A 88 -1.83 -0.86 -10.00
CA GLY A 88 -2.37 -0.20 -8.82
C GLY A 88 -3.42 0.86 -9.20
N GLU A 89 -3.25 1.58 -10.31
CA GLU A 89 -4.23 2.56 -10.79
C GLU A 89 -5.55 1.88 -11.20
N MET A 90 -5.48 0.69 -11.83
CA MET A 90 -6.68 -0.09 -12.14
C MET A 90 -7.33 -0.64 -10.86
N ALA A 91 -6.53 -0.99 -9.85
CA ALA A 91 -7.05 -1.47 -8.56
C ALA A 91 -7.83 -0.38 -7.81
N LYS A 92 -7.44 0.89 -7.91
CA LYS A 92 -8.20 2.02 -7.33
C LYS A 92 -9.62 2.09 -7.89
N CYS A 93 -9.82 1.72 -9.16
CA CYS A 93 -11.13 1.71 -9.79
C CYS A 93 -12.12 0.70 -9.20
N LEU A 94 -11.67 -0.29 -8.39
CA LEU A 94 -12.57 -1.25 -7.72
C LEU A 94 -13.54 -0.57 -6.75
N GLU A 95 -13.15 0.57 -6.18
CA GLU A 95 -13.93 1.38 -5.24
C GLU A 95 -14.33 2.74 -5.85
N ASP A 96 -14.43 2.82 -7.19
CA ASP A 96 -14.92 4.04 -7.86
C ASP A 96 -16.39 4.31 -7.52
N GLU A 97 -16.75 5.59 -7.34
CA GLU A 97 -18.12 6.03 -7.04
C GLU A 97 -19.10 5.66 -8.16
N GLU A 98 -18.65 5.67 -9.42
CA GLU A 98 -19.47 5.24 -10.55
C GLU A 98 -19.48 3.72 -10.64
N ARG A 99 -20.64 3.13 -10.34
CA ARG A 99 -20.83 1.67 -10.28
C ARG A 99 -20.31 0.96 -11.53
N ARG A 100 -20.56 1.52 -12.73
CA ARG A 100 -20.10 0.91 -13.99
C ARG A 100 -18.59 0.78 -14.09
N ILE A 101 -17.84 1.72 -13.51
CA ILE A 101 -16.37 1.68 -13.47
C ILE A 101 -15.92 0.59 -12.49
N SER A 102 -16.53 0.54 -11.29
CA SER A 102 -16.23 -0.49 -10.30
C SER A 102 -16.51 -1.92 -10.80
N ASP A 103 -17.62 -2.11 -11.52
CA ASP A 103 -18.00 -3.40 -12.09
C ASP A 103 -17.03 -3.82 -13.21
N LEU A 104 -16.57 -2.88 -14.03
CA LEU A 104 -15.56 -3.13 -15.05
C LEU A 104 -14.19 -3.49 -14.45
N ALA A 105 -13.79 -2.84 -13.36
CA ALA A 105 -12.56 -3.16 -12.64
C ALA A 105 -12.63 -4.57 -12.04
N LYS A 106 -13.75 -4.94 -11.42
CA LYS A 106 -13.98 -6.29 -10.90
C LYS A 106 -13.90 -7.35 -12.00
N LEU A 107 -14.50 -7.08 -13.16
CA LEU A 107 -14.40 -7.96 -14.33
C LEU A 107 -12.94 -8.11 -14.77
N PHE A 108 -12.21 -7.01 -14.92
CA PHE A 108 -10.80 -7.03 -15.31
C PHE A 108 -9.96 -7.92 -14.38
N PHE A 109 -10.06 -7.73 -13.06
CA PHE A 109 -9.27 -8.50 -12.11
C PHE A 109 -9.70 -9.98 -12.02
N THR A 110 -10.99 -10.27 -12.20
CA THR A 110 -11.50 -11.65 -12.26
C THR A 110 -10.93 -12.37 -13.48
N GLU A 111 -10.96 -11.72 -14.65
CA GLU A 111 -10.38 -12.26 -15.88
C GLU A 111 -8.86 -12.39 -15.78
N LEU A 112 -8.18 -11.41 -15.17
CA LEU A 112 -6.73 -11.44 -14.97
C LEU A 112 -6.31 -12.56 -14.01
N ALA A 113 -7.11 -12.85 -12.97
CA ALA A 113 -6.87 -13.95 -12.04
C ALA A 113 -6.87 -15.32 -12.73
N SER A 114 -7.60 -15.46 -13.83
CA SER A 114 -7.60 -16.69 -14.64
C SER A 114 -6.28 -16.92 -15.41
N LYS A 115 -5.43 -15.89 -15.57
CA LYS A 115 -4.21 -15.93 -16.39
C LYS A 115 -2.94 -16.10 -15.54
N ASP A 116 -2.25 -17.24 -15.66
CA ASP A 116 -0.87 -17.48 -15.23
C ASP A 116 -0.43 -16.89 -13.88
N ASN A 117 -1.32 -16.91 -12.87
CA ASN A 117 -1.08 -16.32 -11.55
C ASN A 117 -0.73 -14.81 -11.60
N ALA A 118 -1.27 -14.08 -12.58
CA ALA A 118 -0.96 -12.67 -12.83
C ALA A 118 -1.22 -11.79 -11.61
N ILE A 119 -2.31 -12.02 -10.85
CA ILE A 119 -2.58 -11.30 -9.60
C ILE A 119 -1.42 -11.48 -8.62
N TYR A 120 -1.08 -12.73 -8.30
CA TYR A 120 0.02 -13.06 -7.38
C TYR A 120 1.36 -12.42 -7.78
N ASN A 121 1.66 -12.37 -9.08
CA ASN A 121 2.91 -11.76 -9.58
C ASN A 121 2.92 -10.24 -9.43
N ASN A 122 1.75 -9.60 -9.53
CA ASN A 122 1.62 -8.14 -9.45
C ASN A 122 1.27 -7.62 -8.04
N LEU A 123 0.95 -8.49 -7.08
CA LEU A 123 0.62 -8.09 -5.70
C LEU A 123 1.65 -7.13 -5.06
N PRO A 124 2.98 -7.36 -5.16
CA PRO A 124 3.93 -6.45 -4.53
C PRO A 124 3.84 -5.03 -5.09
N ASP A 125 3.58 -4.90 -6.39
CA ASP A 125 3.43 -3.62 -7.08
C ASP A 125 2.13 -2.91 -6.67
N ILE A 126 1.00 -3.65 -6.66
CA ILE A 126 -0.30 -3.13 -6.24
C ILE A 126 -0.22 -2.64 -4.78
N ILE A 127 0.40 -3.41 -3.88
CA ILE A 127 0.59 -2.99 -2.49
C ILE A 127 1.42 -1.70 -2.43
N SER A 128 2.53 -1.60 -3.17
CA SER A 128 3.37 -0.39 -3.20
C SER A 128 2.61 0.84 -3.69
N ASN A 129 1.87 0.71 -4.78
CA ASN A 129 1.15 1.84 -5.36
C ASN A 129 0.00 2.31 -4.45
N LEU A 130 -0.69 1.39 -3.78
CA LEU A 130 -1.83 1.73 -2.92
C LEU A 130 -1.42 2.17 -1.50
N SER A 131 -0.30 1.67 -0.96
CA SER A 131 0.20 1.99 0.39
C SER A 131 1.19 3.16 0.43
N GLY A 132 1.59 3.70 -0.73
CA GLY A 132 2.58 4.78 -0.80
C GLY A 132 2.06 6.09 -0.19
N SER A 133 2.95 6.92 0.32
CA SER A 133 2.61 8.23 0.91
C SER A 133 1.95 9.20 -0.09
N GLU A 134 2.20 9.02 -1.38
CA GLU A 134 1.57 9.78 -2.47
C GLU A 134 0.22 9.20 -2.92
N SER A 135 -0.16 8.03 -2.40
CA SER A 135 -1.43 7.39 -2.70
C SER A 135 -2.57 8.17 -2.06
N LYS A 136 -3.61 8.50 -2.85
CA LYS A 136 -4.86 9.09 -2.36
C LYS A 136 -5.82 8.07 -1.74
N VAL A 137 -5.33 6.86 -1.42
CA VAL A 137 -6.15 5.74 -0.96
C VAL A 137 -6.10 5.65 0.56
N ASP A 138 -7.24 5.88 1.20
CA ASP A 138 -7.38 5.71 2.64
C ASP A 138 -7.32 4.23 3.06
N GLU A 139 -7.28 4.00 4.37
CA GLU A 139 -7.06 2.67 4.96
C GLU A 139 -8.23 1.71 4.73
N GLU A 140 -9.45 2.26 4.70
CA GLU A 140 -10.66 1.49 4.48
C GLU A 140 -10.78 1.06 3.02
N THR A 141 -10.52 1.99 2.10
CA THR A 141 -10.49 1.74 0.66
C THR A 141 -9.40 0.72 0.30
N PHE A 142 -8.19 0.88 0.85
CA PHE A 142 -7.11 -0.11 0.71
C PHE A 142 -7.56 -1.50 1.16
N LYS A 143 -8.24 -1.57 2.32
CA LYS A 143 -8.73 -2.83 2.87
C LYS A 143 -9.78 -3.50 1.99
N LYS A 144 -10.71 -2.75 1.39
CA LYS A 144 -11.71 -3.31 0.46
C LYS A 144 -11.06 -3.85 -0.80
N ILE A 145 -10.15 -3.09 -1.40
CA ILE A 145 -9.38 -3.49 -2.58
C ILE A 145 -8.59 -4.77 -2.31
N MET A 146 -7.80 -4.79 -1.22
CA MET A 146 -6.97 -5.96 -0.90
C MET A 146 -7.80 -7.19 -0.56
N LYS A 147 -8.93 -7.03 0.14
CA LYS A 147 -9.84 -8.16 0.39
C LYS A 147 -10.26 -8.84 -0.91
N PHE A 148 -10.72 -8.06 -1.88
CA PHE A 148 -11.12 -8.58 -3.19
C PHE A 148 -9.94 -9.25 -3.92
N LEU A 149 -8.78 -8.62 -3.97
CA LEU A 149 -7.61 -9.19 -4.69
C LEU A 149 -7.08 -10.47 -4.05
N PHE A 150 -7.13 -10.59 -2.71
CA PHE A 150 -6.64 -11.77 -2.01
C PHE A 150 -7.59 -12.97 -2.11
N GLU A 151 -8.86 -12.79 -2.52
CA GLU A 151 -9.77 -13.91 -2.84
C GLU A 151 -9.24 -14.79 -3.97
N PHE A 152 -8.39 -14.23 -4.85
CA PHE A 152 -7.76 -14.98 -5.94
C PHE A 152 -6.51 -15.77 -5.52
N ILE A 153 -6.07 -15.67 -4.25
CA ILE A 153 -4.90 -16.39 -3.71
C ILE A 153 -5.35 -17.62 -2.93
N ASP A 154 -5.75 -18.67 -3.64
CA ASP A 154 -6.30 -19.87 -3.00
C ASP A 154 -5.30 -21.03 -2.84
N LYS A 155 -4.17 -20.99 -3.57
CA LYS A 155 -3.16 -22.06 -3.57
C LYS A 155 -2.20 -21.93 -2.40
N ASP A 156 -2.00 -23.02 -1.64
CA ASP A 156 -1.11 -23.05 -0.47
C ASP A 156 0.31 -22.56 -0.77
N LYS A 157 0.91 -23.03 -1.86
CA LYS A 157 2.26 -22.60 -2.27
C LYS A 157 2.34 -21.10 -2.58
N GLN A 158 1.27 -20.52 -3.13
CA GLN A 158 1.22 -19.07 -3.36
C GLN A 158 1.14 -18.34 -2.03
N ALA A 159 0.23 -18.76 -1.14
CA ALA A 159 0.08 -18.18 0.17
C ALA A 159 1.40 -18.20 0.95
N GLU A 160 2.10 -19.35 0.98
CA GLU A 160 3.42 -19.50 1.60
C GLU A 160 4.45 -18.49 1.06
N ASN A 161 4.52 -18.32 -0.26
CA ASN A 161 5.43 -17.36 -0.88
C ASN A 161 5.01 -15.90 -0.63
N VAL A 162 3.71 -15.61 -0.59
CA VAL A 162 3.22 -14.26 -0.24
C VAL A 162 3.60 -13.93 1.20
N VAL A 163 3.44 -14.87 2.16
CA VAL A 163 3.90 -14.68 3.54
C VAL A 163 5.37 -14.27 3.57
N GLU A 164 6.24 -15.05 2.91
CA GLU A 164 7.68 -14.76 2.89
C GLU A 164 7.99 -13.36 2.33
N LYS A 165 7.39 -13.00 1.20
CA LYS A 165 7.57 -11.69 0.57
C LYS A 165 7.06 -10.54 1.45
N LEU A 166 5.92 -10.72 2.11
CA LEU A 166 5.36 -9.69 2.99
C LEU A 166 6.18 -9.53 4.28
N CYS A 167 6.71 -10.61 4.85
CA CYS A 167 7.67 -10.53 5.96
C CYS A 167 8.93 -9.74 5.55
N GLN A 168 9.52 -10.03 4.39
CA GLN A 168 10.67 -9.27 3.89
C GLN A 168 10.33 -7.79 3.68
N ARG A 169 9.11 -7.50 3.21
CA ARG A 169 8.63 -6.13 2.98
C ARG A 169 8.49 -5.34 4.29
N PHE A 170 8.11 -6.00 5.39
CA PHE A 170 8.07 -5.37 6.72
C PHE A 170 9.40 -4.74 7.13
N ARG A 171 10.52 -5.35 6.74
CA ARG A 171 11.86 -4.85 7.06
C ARG A 171 12.13 -3.43 6.56
N ASN A 172 11.59 -3.10 5.39
CA ASN A 172 11.79 -1.80 4.72
C ASN A 172 10.57 -0.89 4.85
N ALA A 173 9.56 -1.29 5.63
CA ALA A 173 8.35 -0.52 5.80
C ALA A 173 8.59 0.62 6.80
N GLU A 174 8.51 1.85 6.31
CA GLU A 174 8.63 3.05 7.13
C GLU A 174 7.24 3.61 7.45
N GLY A 175 6.93 3.74 8.75
CA GLY A 175 5.69 4.32 9.24
C GLY A 175 4.58 3.33 9.57
N GLU A 176 3.75 3.71 10.56
CA GLU A 176 2.66 2.90 11.10
C GLU A 176 1.63 2.48 10.04
N ARG A 177 1.40 3.32 9.03
CA ARG A 177 0.47 3.00 7.94
C ARG A 177 0.95 1.78 7.14
N ALA A 178 2.22 1.78 6.73
CA ALA A 178 2.78 0.67 5.98
C ALA A 178 2.78 -0.62 6.81
N TRP A 179 3.03 -0.54 8.11
CA TRP A 179 2.96 -1.71 9.01
C TRP A 179 1.54 -2.28 9.08
N ARG A 180 0.53 -1.42 9.21
CA ARG A 180 -0.89 -1.81 9.20
C ARG A 180 -1.34 -2.42 7.88
N ASP A 181 -0.92 -1.84 6.75
CA ASP A 181 -1.27 -2.35 5.42
C ASP A 181 -0.64 -3.71 5.15
N ILE A 182 0.64 -3.91 5.50
CA ILE A 182 1.32 -5.21 5.30
C ILE A 182 0.75 -6.27 6.26
N SER A 183 0.47 -5.93 7.52
CA SER A 183 -0.14 -6.87 8.48
C SER A 183 -1.57 -7.25 8.08
N LEU A 184 -2.35 -6.31 7.54
CA LEU A 184 -3.64 -6.60 6.93
C LEU A 184 -3.48 -7.58 5.76
N CYS A 185 -2.56 -7.33 4.83
CA CYS A 185 -2.31 -8.24 3.71
C CYS A 185 -1.93 -9.66 4.17
N LEU A 186 -1.08 -9.79 5.20
CA LEU A 186 -0.80 -11.09 5.82
C LEU A 186 -2.09 -11.72 6.35
N SER A 187 -2.89 -10.98 7.11
CA SER A 187 -4.10 -11.52 7.73
C SER A 187 -5.14 -11.99 6.72
N LEU A 188 -5.13 -11.50 5.48
CA LEU A 188 -6.06 -11.92 4.42
C LEU A 188 -5.79 -13.32 3.86
N LEU A 189 -4.58 -13.86 4.03
CA LEU A 189 -4.21 -15.18 3.50
C LEU A 189 -5.02 -16.32 4.15
N PRO A 190 -5.15 -17.47 3.45
CA PRO A 190 -6.03 -18.55 3.91
C PRO A 190 -5.45 -19.42 5.04
N TYR A 191 -4.12 -19.46 5.22
CA TYR A 191 -3.43 -20.23 6.27
C TYR A 191 -3.85 -21.71 6.39
N LYS A 192 -3.97 -22.40 5.24
CA LYS A 192 -4.32 -23.83 5.17
C LYS A 192 -3.14 -24.77 5.46
N SER A 193 -1.91 -24.26 5.46
CA SER A 193 -0.65 -25.04 5.55
C SER A 193 0.21 -24.61 6.73
N GLU A 194 0.78 -25.58 7.46
CA GLU A 194 1.74 -25.34 8.56
C GLU A 194 2.98 -24.58 8.12
N LYS A 195 3.35 -24.71 6.84
CA LYS A 195 4.52 -24.03 6.28
C LYS A 195 4.33 -22.52 6.28
N SER A 196 3.09 -22.04 6.17
CA SER A 196 2.79 -20.60 6.28
C SER A 196 3.15 -20.07 7.67
N PHE A 197 2.87 -20.85 8.74
CA PHE A 197 3.25 -20.49 10.11
C PHE A 197 4.77 -20.59 10.33
N LYS A 198 5.42 -21.62 9.79
CA LYS A 198 6.90 -21.72 9.79
C LYS A 198 7.54 -20.51 9.11
N LYS A 199 6.99 -20.05 7.98
CA LYS A 199 7.45 -18.83 7.28
C LYS A 199 7.25 -17.56 8.09
N LEU A 200 6.15 -17.45 8.84
CA LEU A 200 5.95 -16.34 9.77
C LEU A 200 7.00 -16.37 10.89
N LEU A 201 7.29 -17.53 11.46
CA LEU A 201 8.33 -17.70 12.48
C LEU A 201 9.73 -17.36 11.95
N GLU A 202 10.08 -17.83 10.75
CA GLU A 202 11.35 -17.50 10.06
C GLU A 202 11.50 -15.99 9.85
N GLY A 203 10.43 -15.34 9.39
CA GLY A 203 10.39 -13.89 9.13
C GLY A 203 10.20 -13.02 10.37
N MET A 204 10.09 -13.60 11.57
CA MET A 204 9.78 -12.86 12.81
C MET A 204 10.77 -11.72 13.09
N ARG A 205 12.03 -11.89 12.67
CA ARG A 205 13.06 -10.85 12.82
C ARG A 205 12.75 -9.56 12.06
N ASP A 206 11.96 -9.64 10.99
CA ASP A 206 11.66 -8.51 10.11
C ASP A 206 10.51 -7.64 10.62
N TYR A 207 9.64 -8.17 11.51
CA TYR A 207 8.45 -7.47 12.01
C TYR A 207 8.26 -7.45 13.53
N GLN A 208 9.05 -8.18 14.31
CA GLN A 208 8.91 -8.26 15.78
C GLN A 208 8.91 -6.89 16.49
N ASP A 209 9.70 -5.94 15.98
CA ASP A 209 9.84 -4.58 16.50
C ASP A 209 8.57 -3.74 16.31
N LYS A 210 7.63 -4.20 15.49
CA LYS A 210 6.39 -3.49 15.09
C LYS A 210 5.15 -4.08 15.76
N LEU A 211 5.27 -5.22 16.45
CA LEU A 211 4.16 -5.91 17.14
C LEU A 211 3.62 -5.14 18.36
N HIS A 212 4.27 -4.06 18.78
CA HIS A 212 3.76 -3.17 19.81
C HIS A 212 2.56 -2.34 19.33
N GLU A 213 2.41 -2.14 18.01
CA GLU A 213 1.28 -1.42 17.45
C GLU A 213 0.01 -2.29 17.50
N GLU A 214 -1.08 -1.72 18.02
CA GLU A 214 -2.28 -2.46 18.39
C GLU A 214 -2.96 -3.11 17.19
N THR A 215 -3.04 -2.39 16.06
CA THR A 215 -3.69 -2.85 14.84
C THR A 215 -2.91 -3.98 14.18
N VAL A 216 -1.58 -3.86 14.12
CA VAL A 216 -0.65 -4.89 13.66
C VAL A 216 -0.82 -6.13 14.52
N TYR A 217 -0.76 -6.01 15.86
CA TYR A 217 -0.94 -7.15 16.76
C TYR A 217 -2.30 -7.83 16.57
N LYS A 218 -3.36 -7.03 16.41
CA LYS A 218 -4.71 -7.54 16.11
C LYS A 218 -4.72 -8.38 14.84
N TYR A 219 -4.12 -7.91 13.75
CA TYR A 219 -4.04 -8.68 12.51
C TYR A 219 -3.23 -9.98 12.67
N PHE A 220 -2.15 -9.97 13.45
CA PHE A 220 -1.42 -11.19 13.78
C PHE A 220 -2.23 -12.18 14.63
N THR A 221 -3.05 -11.66 15.55
CA THR A 221 -3.99 -12.49 16.32
C THR A 221 -5.08 -13.08 15.41
N GLU A 222 -5.57 -12.31 14.43
CA GLU A 222 -6.51 -12.81 13.41
C GLU A 222 -5.91 -13.96 12.57
N ILE A 223 -4.60 -13.92 12.27
CA ILE A 223 -3.87 -15.01 11.60
C ILE A 223 -3.92 -16.29 12.44
N VAL A 224 -3.61 -16.20 13.73
CA VAL A 224 -3.67 -17.33 14.67
C VAL A 224 -5.08 -17.91 14.72
N ASN A 225 -6.09 -17.05 14.86
CA ASN A 225 -7.50 -17.46 14.89
C ASN A 225 -7.93 -18.16 13.59
N LYS A 226 -7.48 -17.67 12.43
CA LYS A 226 -7.71 -18.33 11.13
C LYS A 226 -7.06 -19.71 11.07
N GLY A 227 -5.82 -19.85 11.54
CA GLY A 227 -5.15 -21.15 11.64
C GLY A 227 -5.91 -22.13 12.53
N ARG A 228 -6.32 -21.68 13.73
CA ARG A 228 -7.11 -22.46 14.71
C ARG A 228 -8.52 -22.79 14.21
N GLY A 229 -9.06 -22.03 13.26
CA GLY A 229 -10.36 -22.27 12.64
C GLY A 229 -10.37 -23.32 11.53
N GLN A 230 -9.21 -23.84 11.10
CA GLN A 230 -9.14 -24.83 10.03
C GLN A 230 -9.72 -26.19 10.48
N LYS A 231 -10.65 -26.74 9.69
CA LYS A 231 -11.46 -27.93 10.04
C LYS A 231 -10.64 -29.22 10.25
N LEU A 232 -9.49 -29.37 9.58
CA LEU A 232 -8.60 -30.53 9.72
C LEU A 232 -7.18 -30.05 10.06
N GLN A 233 -6.92 -29.83 11.35
CA GLN A 233 -5.58 -29.53 11.84
C GLN A 233 -4.81 -30.80 12.11
N LYS A 234 -3.75 -31.01 11.33
CA LYS A 234 -2.74 -32.02 11.64
C LYS A 234 -1.98 -31.62 12.92
N PRO A 235 -1.44 -32.58 13.69
CA PRO A 235 -0.66 -32.28 14.89
C PRO A 235 0.47 -31.27 14.64
N GLU A 236 1.13 -31.36 13.49
CA GLU A 236 2.22 -30.47 13.09
C GLU A 236 1.74 -29.02 12.85
N MET A 237 0.55 -28.86 12.28
CA MET A 237 -0.09 -27.55 12.10
C MET A 237 -0.42 -26.92 13.45
N LYS A 238 -1.00 -27.69 14.36
CA LYS A 238 -1.34 -27.22 15.70
C LYS A 238 -0.09 -26.78 16.46
N ALA A 239 0.98 -27.60 16.42
CA ALA A 239 2.26 -27.26 17.04
C ALA A 239 2.86 -25.97 16.46
N ALA A 240 2.81 -25.78 15.14
CA ALA A 240 3.31 -24.55 14.50
C ALA A 240 2.50 -23.31 14.89
N ILE A 241 1.17 -23.43 15.02
CA ILE A 241 0.30 -22.34 15.48
C ILE A 241 0.60 -22.01 16.95
N ASP A 242 0.69 -23.02 17.82
CA ASP A 242 0.96 -22.85 19.25
C ASP A 242 2.34 -22.22 19.49
N GLU A 243 3.36 -22.62 18.72
CA GLU A 243 4.69 -22.00 18.75
C GLU A 243 4.63 -20.54 18.32
N PHE A 244 3.94 -20.25 17.21
CA PHE A 244 3.80 -18.90 16.69
C PHE A 244 3.09 -17.96 17.66
N GLU A 245 1.95 -18.38 18.20
CA GLU A 245 1.18 -17.62 19.18
C GLU A 245 1.98 -17.41 20.48
N GLY A 246 2.68 -18.45 20.95
CA GLY A 246 3.54 -18.33 22.13
C GLY A 246 4.68 -17.33 21.96
N GLN A 247 5.26 -17.22 20.76
CA GLN A 247 6.26 -16.19 20.45
C GLN A 247 5.65 -14.79 20.34
N LEU A 248 4.48 -14.66 19.71
CA LEU A 248 3.76 -13.38 19.62
C LEU A 248 3.46 -12.80 21.00
N GLU A 249 2.94 -13.61 21.92
CA GLU A 249 2.60 -13.15 23.27
C GLU A 249 3.85 -12.72 24.07
N LYS A 250 4.94 -13.50 23.98
CA LYS A 250 6.23 -13.14 24.60
C LYS A 250 6.75 -11.79 24.08
N LEU A 251 6.66 -11.57 22.77
CA LEU A 251 7.10 -10.32 22.16
C LEU A 251 6.19 -9.14 22.53
N ARG A 252 4.88 -9.37 22.67
CA ARG A 252 3.95 -8.35 23.14
C ARG A 252 4.31 -7.89 24.54
N VAL A 253 4.48 -8.81 25.48
CA VAL A 253 4.84 -8.51 26.88
C VAL A 253 6.14 -7.71 26.92
N ARG A 254 7.19 -8.17 26.22
CA ARG A 254 8.48 -7.48 26.15
C ARG A 254 8.40 -6.09 25.49
N GLY A 255 7.57 -5.95 24.46
CA GLY A 255 7.32 -4.68 23.76
C GLY A 255 6.60 -3.67 24.65
N THR A 256 5.55 -4.08 25.37
CA THR A 256 4.84 -3.21 26.33
C THR A 256 5.74 -2.76 27.47
N GLU A 257 6.56 -3.66 28.03
CA GLU A 257 7.52 -3.30 29.09
C GLU A 257 8.56 -2.29 28.60
N SER A 258 9.07 -2.47 27.38
CA SER A 258 10.06 -1.56 26.79
C SER A 258 9.46 -0.17 26.50
N GLN A 259 8.24 -0.12 25.96
CA GLN A 259 7.53 1.14 25.72
C GLN A 259 7.17 1.88 27.00
N GLU A 260 6.77 1.18 28.06
CA GLU A 260 6.52 1.82 29.35
C GLU A 260 7.79 2.47 29.92
N VAL A 261 8.94 1.79 29.82
CA VAL A 261 10.23 2.31 30.26
C VAL A 261 10.63 3.53 29.43
N GLU A 262 10.43 3.47 28.11
CA GLU A 262 10.75 4.56 27.18
C GLU A 262 9.84 5.78 27.39
N GLN A 263 8.53 5.58 27.58
CA GLN A 263 7.60 6.65 27.95
C GLN A 263 7.97 7.27 29.30
N LYS A 264 8.31 6.46 30.31
CA LYS A 264 8.78 6.97 31.62
C LYS A 264 10.07 7.77 31.48
N ALA A 265 11.00 7.34 30.62
CA ALA A 265 12.24 8.06 30.34
C ALA A 265 12.00 9.40 29.60
N VAL A 266 11.09 9.44 28.63
CA VAL A 266 10.68 10.67 27.92
C VAL A 266 9.97 11.64 28.86
N ILE A 267 9.10 11.15 29.74
CA ILE A 267 8.45 11.97 30.77
C ILE A 267 9.48 12.50 31.76
N ALA A 268 10.45 11.69 32.18
CA ALA A 268 11.51 12.11 33.07
C ALA A 268 12.40 13.20 32.44
N THR A 269 12.81 13.04 31.18
CA THR A 269 13.58 14.06 30.45
C THR A 269 12.79 15.35 30.25
N LYS A 270 11.51 15.28 29.88
CA LYS A 270 10.63 16.48 29.80
C LYS A 270 10.48 17.18 31.15
N LYS A 271 10.35 16.43 32.25
CA LYS A 271 10.31 17.00 33.62
C LYS A 271 11.63 17.68 34.00
N VAL A 272 12.77 17.08 33.67
CA VAL A 272 14.10 17.66 33.92
C VAL A 272 14.32 18.94 33.09
N ALA A 273 13.94 18.94 31.81
CA ALA A 273 14.01 20.12 30.94
C ALA A 273 13.12 21.27 31.47
N SER A 274 11.89 20.96 31.89
CA SER A 274 10.96 21.93 32.51
C SER A 274 11.53 22.53 33.81
N LYS A 275 12.12 21.70 34.67
CA LYS A 275 12.76 22.15 35.92
C LYS A 275 13.97 23.05 35.67
N ARG A 276 14.78 22.73 34.65
CA ARG A 276 15.94 23.53 34.23
C ARG A 276 15.52 24.88 33.64
N GLY A 277 14.44 24.91 32.84
CA GLY A 277 13.85 26.16 32.33
C GLY A 277 13.34 27.09 33.43
N ARG A 278 12.69 26.54 34.47
CA ARG A 278 12.23 27.33 35.64
C ARG A 278 13.39 27.92 36.46
N LEU A 279 14.49 27.18 36.63
CA LEU A 279 15.69 27.66 37.33
C LEU A 279 16.38 28.80 36.56
N LEU A 280 16.50 28.68 35.23
CA LEU A 280 17.08 29.74 34.39
C LEU A 280 16.26 31.03 34.47
N ASN A 281 14.93 30.94 34.39
CA ASN A 281 14.04 32.10 34.57
C ASN A 281 14.19 32.72 35.97
N HIS A 282 14.33 31.91 37.02
CA HIS A 282 14.52 32.42 38.38
C HIS A 282 15.85 33.19 38.54
N TYR A 283 16.94 32.67 37.96
CA TYR A 283 18.24 33.36 37.95
C TYR A 283 18.18 34.66 37.12
N GLU A 284 17.47 34.68 36.00
CA GLU A 284 17.27 35.90 35.21
C GLU A 284 16.51 36.98 36.00
N VAL A 285 15.45 36.60 36.71
CA VAL A 285 14.67 37.52 37.55
C VAL A 285 15.54 38.07 38.69
N LEU A 286 16.30 37.23 39.38
CA LEU A 286 17.23 37.67 40.43
C LEU A 286 18.34 38.58 39.89
N SER A 287 18.83 38.33 38.67
CA SER A 287 19.84 39.18 38.01
C SER A 287 19.29 40.57 37.66
N LYS A 288 18.02 40.66 37.24
CA LYS A 288 17.33 41.92 36.98
C LYS A 288 17.09 42.71 38.26
N ILE A 289 16.70 42.04 39.35
CA ILE A 289 16.51 42.67 40.67
C ILE A 289 17.85 43.20 41.23
N LYS A 290 18.96 42.48 41.05
CA LYS A 290 20.30 42.93 41.46
C LYS A 290 20.81 44.13 40.65
N ARG A 291 20.44 44.24 39.37
CA ARG A 291 20.79 45.41 38.53
C ARG A 291 19.96 46.65 38.89
N ALA A 292 18.74 46.48 39.38
CA ALA A 292 17.87 47.57 39.80
C ALA A 292 18.20 48.15 41.19
N SER A 293 19.07 47.49 41.97
CA SER A 293 19.43 47.90 43.34
C SER A 293 20.81 48.54 43.48
N VAL A 294 21.49 48.86 42.37
CA VAL A 294 22.71 49.70 42.39
C VAL A 294 22.28 51.18 42.32
N PRO A 295 22.50 52.00 43.37
CA PRO A 295 22.20 53.41 43.30
C PRO A 295 23.20 54.09 42.36
N THR A 296 22.70 54.75 41.32
CA THR A 296 23.46 55.71 40.53
C THR A 296 23.95 56.82 41.46
N GLN A 297 25.26 56.83 41.75
CA GLN A 297 25.91 58.02 42.30
C GLN A 297 26.10 59.00 41.16
N ASP A 298 25.32 60.08 41.20
CA ASP A 298 25.46 61.26 40.36
C ASP A 298 26.81 61.94 40.64
N ASN A 299 27.51 62.27 39.57
CA ASN A 299 28.45 63.38 39.47
C ASN A 299 28.50 63.85 38.02
#